data_AF-A0A2G6C4I1-F1
#
_entry.id   AF-A0A2G6C4I1-F1
#
_cell.length_a   1.000
_cell.length_b   1.000
_cell.length_c   1.000
_cell.angle_alpha   90.00
_cell.angle_beta   90.00
_cell.angle_gamma   90.00
#
_symmetry.space_group_name_H-M   'P 1'
#
loop_
_entity.id
_entity.type
_entity.pdbx_description
1 polymer ?
#
loop_
_entity_poly.entity_id
_entity_poly.type
_entity_poly.pdbx_seq_one_letter_code
_entity_poly.pdbx_strand_id
1 'polypeptide(L)'
;MIDKIHSLLAGKRARQLRDVRVVGFIVFGFIVLLVSYSGVGVIQTNFELQKKVAKLQQENAVAELRNENLRLRNQYYATDEYKELVARKQYGKALPGETLILVPEEVALEHSAPKQENAVPKQMPAGKPTYQRNLESWRDFILNRQVLVR
;
A
#
# COMPACT_ATOMS: atom_id res chain seq x y z
N MET A 1 -58.87 -32.82 -8.04
CA MET A 1 -57.72 -31.94 -7.68
C MET A 1 -57.72 -30.64 -8.49
N ILE A 2 -58.32 -30.62 -9.68
CA ILE A 2 -58.46 -29.44 -10.56
C ILE A 2 -59.48 -28.42 -10.01
N ASP A 3 -60.58 -28.85 -9.37
CA ASP A 3 -61.59 -27.93 -8.81
C ASP A 3 -61.08 -27.04 -7.66
N LYS A 4 -60.06 -27.51 -6.93
CA LYS A 4 -59.39 -26.71 -5.88
C LYS A 4 -58.56 -25.58 -6.48
N ILE A 5 -58.08 -25.72 -7.72
CA ILE A 5 -57.32 -24.68 -8.43
C ILE A 5 -58.28 -23.58 -8.91
N HIS A 6 -59.47 -23.96 -9.40
CA HIS A 6 -60.49 -23.01 -9.83
C HIS A 6 -61.08 -22.18 -8.67
N SER A 7 -61.28 -22.76 -7.49
CA SER A 7 -61.79 -22.00 -6.34
C SER A 7 -60.75 -21.05 -5.73
N LEU A 8 -59.46 -21.36 -5.84
CA LEU A 8 -58.37 -20.44 -5.48
C LEU A 8 -58.23 -19.28 -6.48
N LEU A 9 -58.50 -19.52 -7.76
CA LEU A 9 -58.59 -18.51 -8.82
C LEU A 9 -59.89 -17.68 -8.79
N ALA A 10 -60.93 -18.11 -8.06
CA ALA A 10 -62.21 -17.38 -7.98
C ALA A 10 -62.32 -16.44 -6.75
N GLY A 11 -61.34 -16.45 -5.84
CA GLY A 11 -61.33 -15.62 -4.63
C GLY A 11 -61.06 -14.13 -4.88
N LYS A 12 -61.38 -13.26 -3.91
CA LYS A 12 -61.18 -11.79 -3.98
C LYS A 12 -59.80 -11.35 -4.52
N ARG A 13 -58.74 -12.14 -4.26
CA ARG A 13 -57.37 -11.91 -4.76
C ARG A 13 -57.26 -11.98 -6.29
N ALA A 14 -57.99 -12.86 -6.95
CA ALA A 14 -57.97 -12.95 -8.42
C ALA A 14 -58.68 -11.78 -9.09
N ARG A 15 -59.69 -11.19 -8.43
CA ARG A 15 -60.34 -9.96 -8.88
C ARG A 15 -59.42 -8.74 -8.73
N GLN A 16 -58.58 -8.73 -7.69
CA GLN A 16 -57.54 -7.72 -7.47
C GLN A 16 -56.40 -7.84 -8.50
N LEU A 17 -56.05 -9.04 -8.94
CA LEU A 17 -55.09 -9.28 -10.04
C LEU A 17 -55.62 -8.88 -11.42
N ARG A 18 -56.92 -8.57 -11.56
CA ARG A 18 -57.52 -8.01 -12.78
C ARG A 18 -57.51 -6.47 -12.81
N ASP A 19 -57.11 -5.81 -11.72
CA ASP A 19 -56.93 -4.35 -11.71
C ASP A 19 -55.61 -4.03 -12.44
N VAL A 20 -55.72 -3.25 -13.52
CA VAL A 20 -54.60 -2.83 -14.38
C VAL A 20 -53.49 -2.16 -13.58
N ARG A 21 -53.83 -1.47 -12.47
CA ARG A 21 -52.85 -0.83 -11.59
C ARG A 21 -51.98 -1.84 -10.86
N VAL A 22 -52.59 -2.93 -10.36
CA VAL A 22 -51.87 -4.00 -9.64
C VAL A 22 -50.96 -4.76 -10.61
N VAL A 23 -51.45 -5.08 -11.81
CA VAL A 23 -50.64 -5.70 -12.86
C VAL A 23 -49.47 -4.79 -13.26
N GLY A 24 -49.71 -3.48 -13.40
CA GLY A 24 -48.67 -2.50 -13.69
C GLY A 24 -47.56 -2.48 -12.64
N PHE A 25 -47.91 -2.48 -11.35
CA PHE A 25 -46.92 -2.53 -10.28
C PHE A 25 -46.15 -3.85 -10.23
N ILE A 26 -46.79 -4.99 -10.53
CA ILE A 26 -46.11 -6.29 -10.59
C ILE A 26 -45.10 -6.32 -11.72
N VAL A 27 -45.48 -5.87 -12.93
CA VAL A 27 -44.57 -5.81 -14.08
C VAL A 27 -43.43 -4.84 -13.81
N PHE A 28 -43.72 -3.66 -13.24
CA PHE A 28 -42.69 -2.69 -12.86
C PHE A 28 -41.72 -3.27 -11.84
N GLY A 29 -42.21 -3.90 -10.77
CA GLY A 29 -41.37 -4.55 -9.76
C GLY A 29 -40.50 -5.67 -10.34
N PHE A 30 -41.04 -6.42 -11.30
CA PHE A 30 -40.28 -7.46 -12.00
C PHE A 30 -39.15 -6.89 -12.85
N ILE A 31 -39.42 -5.81 -13.59
CA ILE A 31 -38.39 -5.10 -14.37
C ILE A 31 -37.30 -4.54 -13.45
N VAL A 32 -37.66 -3.90 -12.34
CA VAL A 32 -36.69 -3.38 -11.35
C VAL A 32 -35.82 -4.51 -10.78
N LEU A 33 -36.40 -5.66 -10.46
CA LEU A 33 -35.66 -6.83 -9.98
C LEU A 33 -34.68 -7.37 -11.03
N LEU A 34 -35.11 -7.49 -12.29
CA LEU A 34 -34.25 -7.95 -13.38
C LEU A 34 -33.08 -7.01 -13.61
N VAL A 35 -33.33 -5.70 -13.65
CA VAL A 35 -32.29 -4.68 -13.80
C VAL A 35 -31.33 -4.71 -12.61
N SER A 36 -31.85 -4.76 -11.39
CA SER A 36 -31.04 -4.83 -10.17
C SER A 36 -30.14 -6.07 -10.14
N TYR A 37 -30.67 -7.24 -10.54
CA TYR A 37 -29.89 -8.48 -10.61
C TYR A 37 -28.78 -8.40 -11.66
N SER A 38 -29.06 -7.81 -12.83
CA SER A 38 -28.06 -7.62 -13.89
C SER A 38 -26.96 -6.62 -13.52
N GLY A 39 -27.28 -5.59 -12.73
CA GLY A 39 -26.35 -4.52 -12.36
C GLY A 39 -25.26 -4.95 -11.37
N VAL A 40 -25.58 -5.88 -10.46
CA VAL A 40 -24.63 -6.33 -9.42
C VAL A 40 -23.36 -6.96 -10.04
N GLY A 41 -23.50 -7.79 -11.06
CA GLY A 41 -22.36 -8.43 -11.74
C GLY A 41 -21.46 -7.46 -12.50
N VAL A 42 -22.05 -6.40 -13.09
CA VAL A 42 -21.30 -5.37 -13.82
C VAL A 42 -20.47 -4.51 -12.87
N ILE A 43 -21.04 -4.15 -11.72
CA ILE A 43 -20.32 -3.36 -10.70
C ILE A 43 -19.14 -4.17 -10.15
N GLN A 44 -19.35 -5.45 -9.83
CA GLN A 44 -18.29 -6.31 -9.30
C GLN A 44 -17.14 -6.50 -10.31
N THR A 45 -17.45 -6.75 -11.57
CA THR A 45 -16.42 -6.91 -12.60
C THR A 45 -15.66 -5.61 -12.85
N ASN A 46 -16.35 -4.46 -12.89
CA ASN A 46 -15.71 -3.17 -13.05
C ASN A 46 -14.79 -2.83 -11.87
N PHE A 47 -15.22 -3.09 -10.63
CA PHE A 47 -14.39 -2.88 -9.45
C PHE A 47 -13.13 -3.77 -9.45
N GLU A 48 -13.26 -5.05 -9.78
CA GLU A 48 -12.11 -5.96 -9.90
C GLU A 48 -11.16 -5.55 -11.02
N LEU A 49 -11.70 -5.06 -12.15
CA LEU A 49 -10.90 -4.50 -13.24
C LEU A 49 -10.12 -3.27 -12.78
N GLN A 50 -10.78 -2.30 -12.11
CA GLN A 50 -10.12 -1.11 -11.57
C GLN A 50 -9.02 -1.48 -10.58
N LYS A 51 -9.27 -2.45 -9.68
CA LYS A 51 -8.29 -2.93 -8.73
C LYS A 51 -7.06 -3.53 -9.41
N LYS A 52 -7.26 -4.32 -10.47
CA LYS A 52 -6.15 -4.88 -11.27
C LYS A 52 -5.35 -3.78 -11.97
N VAL A 53 -6.03 -2.78 -12.55
CA VAL A 53 -5.37 -1.64 -13.20
C VAL A 53 -4.53 -0.86 -12.20
N ALA A 54 -5.09 -0.52 -11.03
CA ALA A 54 -4.37 0.21 -9.99
C ALA A 54 -3.13 -0.56 -9.51
N LYS A 55 -3.27 -1.89 -9.33
CA LYS A 55 -2.13 -2.75 -8.98
C LYS A 55 -1.04 -2.73 -10.04
N LEU A 56 -1.40 -2.90 -11.32
CA LEU A 56 -0.44 -2.89 -12.43
C LEU A 56 0.25 -1.53 -12.58
N GLN A 57 -0.50 -0.43 -12.42
CA GLN A 57 0.07 0.92 -12.44
C GLN A 57 1.08 1.13 -11.31
N GLN A 58 0.77 0.66 -10.11
CA GLN A 58 1.69 0.74 -8.97
C GLN A 58 2.94 -0.11 -9.21
N GLU A 59 2.79 -1.33 -9.70
CA GLU A 59 3.92 -2.22 -10.03
C GLU A 59 4.82 -1.59 -11.10
N ASN A 60 4.25 -0.97 -12.13
CA ASN A 60 5.00 -0.28 -13.17
C ASN A 60 5.73 0.95 -12.62
N ALA A 61 5.07 1.81 -11.84
CA ALA A 61 5.71 2.97 -11.23
C ALA A 61 6.91 2.57 -10.33
N VAL A 62 6.78 1.48 -9.56
CA VAL A 62 7.89 0.96 -8.76
C VAL A 62 9.01 0.43 -9.65
N ALA A 63 8.70 -0.23 -10.76
CA ALA A 63 9.71 -0.72 -11.72
C ALA A 63 10.45 0.44 -12.41
N GLU A 64 9.74 1.49 -12.82
CA GLU A 64 10.32 2.71 -13.38
C GLU A 64 11.29 3.38 -12.39
N LEU A 65 10.86 3.54 -11.13
CA LEU A 65 11.73 4.08 -10.08
C LEU A 65 12.99 3.24 -9.84
N ARG A 66 12.87 1.91 -9.90
CA ARG A 66 14.05 1.02 -9.79
C ARG A 66 14.99 1.19 -10.96
N ASN A 67 14.46 1.25 -12.18
CA ASN A 67 15.26 1.47 -13.39
C ASN A 67 15.98 2.81 -13.34
N GLU A 68 15.29 3.87 -12.93
CA GLU A 68 15.87 5.20 -12.78
C GLU A 68 16.95 5.22 -11.69
N ASN A 69 16.71 4.57 -10.55
CA ASN A 69 17.72 4.44 -9.50
C ASN A 69 18.96 3.67 -10.00
N LEU A 70 18.77 2.59 -10.76
CA LEU A 70 19.86 1.82 -11.36
C LEU A 70 20.64 2.66 -12.38
N ARG A 71 19.95 3.43 -13.22
CA ARG A 71 20.56 4.37 -14.17
C ARG A 71 21.45 5.39 -13.46
N LEU A 72 20.92 6.01 -12.40
CA LEU A 72 21.67 6.98 -11.59
C LEU A 72 22.89 6.34 -10.91
N ARG A 73 22.76 5.12 -10.38
CA ARG A 73 23.90 4.37 -9.81
C ARG A 73 24.97 4.09 -10.84
N ASN A 74 24.59 3.63 -12.03
CA ASN A 74 25.54 3.38 -13.11
C ASN A 74 26.26 4.67 -13.54
N GLN A 75 25.53 5.78 -13.61
CA GLN A 75 26.14 7.09 -13.89
C GLN A 75 27.10 7.51 -12.78
N TYR A 76 26.72 7.35 -11.52
CA TYR A 76 27.59 7.61 -10.37
C TYR A 76 28.88 6.78 -10.43
N TYR A 77 28.79 5.49 -10.78
CA TYR A 77 29.98 4.64 -10.91
C TYR A 77 30.88 5.01 -12.09
N ALA A 78 30.34 5.70 -13.09
CA ALA A 78 31.10 6.20 -14.22
C ALA A 78 31.82 7.53 -13.93
N THR A 79 31.45 8.25 -12.86
CA THR A 79 32.09 9.54 -12.54
C THR A 79 33.51 9.35 -12.04
N ASP A 80 34.32 10.39 -12.20
CA ASP A 80 35.73 10.34 -11.83
C ASP A 80 35.92 10.38 -10.32
N GLU A 81 35.02 11.05 -9.59
CA GLU A 81 35.02 11.06 -8.13
C GLU A 81 34.81 9.66 -7.56
N TYR A 82 33.90 8.87 -8.13
CA TYR A 82 33.70 7.49 -7.68
C TYR A 82 34.95 6.63 -7.95
N LYS A 83 35.53 6.74 -9.17
CA LYS A 83 36.76 6.02 -9.52
C LYS A 83 37.90 6.40 -8.59
N GLU A 84 38.03 7.67 -8.25
CA GLU A 84 39.03 8.18 -7.33
C GLU A 84 38.82 7.64 -5.90
N LEU A 85 37.59 7.70 -5.38
CA LEU A 85 37.25 7.16 -4.07
C LEU A 85 37.55 5.66 -3.97
N VAL A 86 37.24 4.90 -5.02
CA VAL A 86 37.57 3.47 -5.10
C VAL A 86 39.09 3.29 -5.20
N ALA A 87 39.79 4.12 -5.98
CA ALA A 87 41.25 4.07 -6.11
C ALA A 87 41.96 4.30 -4.77
N ARG A 88 41.48 5.28 -3.99
CA ARG A 88 41.94 5.57 -2.63
C ARG A 88 41.67 4.40 -1.69
N LYS A 89 40.44 3.89 -1.67
CA LYS A 89 40.02 2.83 -0.74
C LYS A 89 40.65 1.47 -1.02
N GLN A 90 40.72 1.06 -2.28
CA GLN A 90 41.16 -0.30 -2.64
C GLN A 90 42.66 -0.40 -2.91
N TYR A 91 43.25 0.65 -3.49
CA TYR A 91 44.64 0.62 -3.94
C TYR A 91 45.55 1.56 -3.15
N GLY A 92 45.02 2.28 -2.14
CA GLY A 92 45.81 3.24 -1.37
C GLY A 92 46.41 4.34 -2.24
N LYS A 93 45.79 4.66 -3.38
CA LYS A 93 46.32 5.65 -4.32
C LYS A 93 45.88 7.04 -3.91
N ALA A 94 46.76 8.02 -4.07
CA ALA A 94 46.46 9.44 -3.94
C ALA A 94 46.66 10.14 -5.29
N LEU A 95 46.07 11.32 -5.47
CA LEU A 95 46.33 12.13 -6.67
C LEU A 95 47.79 12.61 -6.68
N PRO A 96 48.36 12.92 -7.86
CA PRO A 96 49.69 13.53 -7.93
C PRO A 96 49.75 14.82 -7.10
N GLY A 97 50.68 14.89 -6.14
CA GLY A 97 50.85 16.05 -5.25
C GLY A 97 50.16 15.91 -3.88
N GLU A 98 49.44 14.82 -3.62
CA GLU A 98 48.86 14.53 -2.31
C GLU A 98 49.71 13.53 -1.50
N THR A 99 49.75 13.73 -0.18
CA THR A 99 50.43 12.82 0.76
C THR A 99 49.42 11.92 1.45
N LEU A 100 49.56 10.60 1.28
CA LEU A 100 48.74 9.63 2.00
C LEU A 100 49.28 9.43 3.43
N ILE A 101 48.43 9.63 4.43
CA ILE A 101 48.74 9.34 5.84
C ILE A 101 47.95 8.10 6.25
N LEU A 102 48.66 7.02 6.61
CA LEU A 102 48.06 5.79 7.13
C LEU A 102 48.01 5.91 8.65
N VAL A 103 46.79 5.94 9.20
CA VAL A 103 46.56 6.01 10.65
C VAL A 103 46.09 4.63 11.13
N PRO A 104 46.72 4.06 12.18
CA PRO A 104 46.24 2.83 12.80
C PRO A 104 44.79 2.95 13.26
N GLU A 105 44.01 1.88 13.11
CA GLU A 105 42.57 1.88 13.40
C GLU A 105 42.28 2.33 14.84
N GLU A 106 43.08 1.86 15.79
CA GLU A 106 42.98 2.21 17.22
C GLU A 106 42.99 3.73 17.42
N VAL A 107 43.98 4.42 16.85
CA VAL A 107 44.14 5.87 16.94
C VAL A 107 43.02 6.61 16.18
N ALA A 108 42.59 6.08 15.04
CA ALA A 108 41.51 6.66 14.27
C ALA A 108 40.17 6.58 15.02
N LEU A 109 39.89 5.48 15.71
CA LEU A 109 38.67 5.29 16.49
C LEU A 109 38.66 6.17 17.74
N GLU A 110 39.79 6.29 18.44
CA GLU A 110 39.92 7.15 19.63
C GLU A 110 39.71 8.65 19.34
N HIS A 111 40.10 9.10 18.15
CA HIS A 111 40.00 10.52 17.74
C HIS A 111 38.90 10.82 16.72
N SER A 112 38.11 9.81 16.33
CA SER A 112 36.95 10.02 15.46
C SER A 112 35.80 10.68 16.22
N ALA A 113 35.05 11.55 15.53
CA ALA A 113 33.80 12.06 16.07
C ALA A 113 32.91 10.87 16.47
N PRO A 114 32.18 10.95 17.60
CA PRO A 114 31.32 9.85 18.03
C PRO A 114 30.41 9.50 16.86
N LYS A 115 30.56 8.26 16.37
CA LYS A 115 29.69 7.71 15.34
C LYS A 115 28.27 8.00 15.82
N GLN A 116 27.51 8.79 15.06
CA GLN A 116 26.09 8.92 15.33
C GLN A 116 25.53 7.51 15.17
N GLU A 117 25.38 6.85 16.32
CA GLU A 117 24.67 5.61 16.44
C GLU A 117 23.26 5.98 16.01
N ASN A 118 22.92 5.66 14.76
CA ASN A 118 21.54 5.74 14.28
C ASN A 118 20.72 5.09 15.39
N ALA A 119 19.96 5.91 16.11
CA ALA A 119 19.38 5.54 17.39
C ALA A 119 18.80 4.13 17.25
N VAL A 120 19.47 3.15 17.85
CA VAL A 120 18.92 1.81 17.95
C VAL A 120 17.59 2.03 18.65
N PRO A 121 16.43 1.74 18.02
CA PRO A 121 15.16 2.06 18.62
C PRO A 121 15.11 1.37 19.97
N LYS A 122 15.16 2.17 21.04
CA LYS A 122 15.08 1.69 22.42
C LYS A 122 13.86 0.79 22.47
N GLN A 123 14.10 -0.50 22.66
CA GLN A 123 13.04 -1.49 22.69
C GLN A 123 12.06 -1.04 23.78
N MET A 124 10.85 -0.68 23.35
CA MET A 124 9.77 -0.29 24.25
C MET A 124 9.56 -1.41 25.29
N PRO A 125 9.16 -1.07 26.52
CA PRO A 125 9.05 -2.02 27.62
C PRO A 125 8.27 -3.27 27.20
N ALA A 126 8.90 -4.43 27.37
CA ALA A 126 8.40 -5.75 26.96
C ALA A 126 7.12 -6.22 27.70
N GLY A 127 6.50 -5.36 28.52
CA GLY A 127 5.34 -5.70 29.35
C GLY A 127 3.97 -5.37 28.77
N LYS A 128 3.89 -4.63 27.65
CA LYS A 128 2.59 -4.20 27.06
C LYS A 128 2.18 -5.05 25.86
N PRO A 129 0.89 -5.44 25.74
CA PRO A 129 0.35 -6.06 24.53
C PRO A 129 0.57 -5.19 23.28
N THR A 130 0.77 -5.82 22.12
CA THR A 130 1.07 -5.15 20.84
C THR A 130 0.05 -4.09 20.45
N TYR A 131 -1.24 -4.33 20.71
CA TYR A 131 -2.30 -3.37 20.36
C TYR A 131 -2.21 -2.07 21.16
N GLN A 132 -1.82 -2.13 22.44
CA GLN A 132 -1.63 -0.94 23.29
C GLN A 132 -0.44 -0.12 22.81
N ARG A 133 0.66 -0.80 22.45
CA ARG A 133 1.87 -0.15 21.92
C ARG A 133 1.59 0.59 20.61
N ASN A 134 0.82 -0.02 19.72
CA ASN A 134 0.45 0.62 18.46
C ASN A 134 -0.42 1.86 18.69
N LEU A 135 -1.44 1.77 19.55
CA LEU A 135 -2.30 2.92 19.87
C LEU A 135 -1.53 4.06 20.53
N GLU A 136 -0.63 3.76 21.48
CA GLU A 136 0.24 4.76 22.10
C GLU A 136 1.12 5.46 21.06
N SER A 137 1.70 4.69 20.13
CA SER A 137 2.53 5.22 19.05
C SER A 137 1.74 6.15 18.11
N TRP A 138 0.51 5.77 17.74
CA TRP A 138 -0.37 6.61 16.90
C TRP A 138 -0.79 7.89 17.62
N ARG A 139 -1.14 7.81 18.91
CA ARG A 139 -1.48 8.98 19.73
C ARG A 139 -0.30 9.95 19.81
N ASP A 140 0.89 9.43 20.09
CA ASP A 140 2.08 10.25 20.26
C ASP A 140 2.52 10.90 18.94
N PHE A 141 2.36 10.20 17.81
CA PHE A 141 2.54 10.73 16.45
C PHE A 141 1.58 11.89 16.15
N ILE A 142 0.27 11.70 16.38
CA ILE A 142 -0.75 12.72 16.08
C ILE A 142 -0.56 13.98 16.94
N LEU A 143 -0.15 13.81 18.19
CA LEU A 143 0.04 14.93 19.12
C LEU A 143 1.43 15.58 19.01
N ASN A 144 2.23 15.18 18.01
CA ASN A 144 3.61 15.60 17.81
C ASN A 144 4.45 15.56 19.11
N ARG A 145 4.10 14.64 20.01
CA ARG A 145 4.79 14.44 21.27
C ARG A 145 6.04 13.65 20.91
N GLN A 146 7.13 14.35 20.63
CA GLN A 146 8.41 13.71 20.36
C GLN A 146 8.71 12.76 21.50
N VAL A 147 8.68 11.46 21.21
CA VAL A 147 9.23 10.45 22.09
C VAL A 147 10.74 10.67 22.02
N LEU A 148 11.25 11.55 22.89
CA LEU A 148 12.67 11.68 23.14
C LEU A 148 13.11 10.35 23.76
N VAL A 149 13.43 9.41 22.88
CA VAL A 149 14.25 8.26 23.20
C VAL A 149 15.66 8.79 23.42
N ARG A 150 15.92 9.34 24.61
CA ARG A 150 17.26 9.33 25.21
C ARG A 150 17.51 7.96 25.82
#